data_AF-G4TJX2-F1
#
_entry.id   AF-G4TJX2-F1
#
_cell.length_a   1.000
_cell.length_b   1.000
_cell.length_c   1.000
_cell.angle_alpha   90.00
_cell.angle_beta   90.00
_cell.angle_gamma   90.00
#
_symmetry.space_group_name_H-M   'P 1'
#
loop_
_entity.id
_entity.type
_entity.pdbx_description
1 polymer ?
#
loop_
_entity_poly.entity_id
_entity_poly.type
_entity_poly.pdbx_seq_one_letter_code
_entity_poly.pdbx_strand_id
1 'polypeptide(L)'
;MPKLRSLKLFIQHPFDIGAWSITKEHAPGIRELTITASTLQGTALIAEDINIAILALQAFKEIESLTISGYRLRGCLSLLPTDDIPLSRLTRLTIVDCRVSDTVLKKFRSAMKAKHQRDVEIIIQ
;
A
#
# COMPACT_ATOMS: atom_id res chain seq x y z
N MET A 1 10.02 6.63 -25.15
CA MET A 1 9.28 7.12 -23.96
C MET A 1 9.81 6.38 -22.74
N PRO A 2 10.25 7.07 -21.67
CA PRO A 2 10.67 6.40 -20.44
C PRO A 2 9.46 5.67 -19.84
N LYS A 3 9.56 4.36 -19.68
CA LYS A 3 8.53 3.57 -18.99
C LYS A 3 8.55 3.98 -17.52
N LEU A 4 7.52 4.68 -17.06
CA LEU A 4 7.34 4.98 -15.64
C LEU A 4 7.29 3.62 -14.90
N ARG A 5 8.18 3.42 -13.93
CA ARG A 5 8.23 2.20 -13.10
C ARG A 5 7.83 2.44 -11.64
N SER A 6 7.72 3.70 -11.25
CA SER A 6 7.50 4.13 -9.87
C SER A 6 6.35 5.12 -9.83
N LEU A 7 5.46 4.96 -8.86
CA LEU A 7 4.30 5.82 -8.64
C LEU A 7 4.21 6.24 -7.17
N LYS A 8 3.87 7.50 -6.94
CA LYS A 8 3.61 8.05 -5.60
C LYS A 8 2.17 8.52 -5.51
N LEU A 9 1.44 8.00 -4.54
CA LEU A 9 0.07 8.34 -4.21
C LEU A 9 0.05 9.05 -2.85
N PHE A 10 -0.56 10.22 -2.83
CA PHE A 10 -0.75 11.03 -1.63
C PHE A 10 -2.24 11.10 -1.32
N ILE A 11 -2.64 10.62 -0.14
CA ILE A 11 -4.01 10.64 0.35
C ILE A 11 -4.17 11.87 1.24
N GLN A 12 -4.91 12.87 0.74
CA GLN A 12 -5.26 14.09 1.46
C GLN A 12 -6.79 14.15 1.66
N HIS A 13 -7.26 14.03 2.90
CA HIS A 13 -8.66 14.30 3.26
C HIS A 13 -8.83 15.76 3.69
N PRO A 14 -10.02 16.41 3.51
CA PRO A 14 -11.29 15.84 3.07
C PRO A 14 -11.69 16.10 1.61
N PHE A 15 -10.80 16.59 0.75
CA PHE A 15 -11.19 17.15 -0.55
C PHE A 15 -10.61 16.47 -1.79
N ASP A 16 -9.94 15.32 -1.67
CA ASP A 16 -9.22 14.77 -2.83
C ASP A 16 -9.91 13.57 -3.49
N ILE A 17 -11.09 13.81 -4.05
CA ILE A 17 -11.65 13.00 -5.16
C ILE A 17 -10.90 13.35 -6.47
N GLY A 18 -10.04 14.38 -6.46
CA GLY A 18 -9.24 14.84 -7.61
C GLY A 18 -8.08 13.91 -7.97
N ALA A 19 -7.59 13.07 -7.03
CA ALA A 19 -6.49 12.14 -7.27
C ALA A 19 -6.91 10.84 -8.03
N TRP A 20 -8.19 10.67 -8.36
CA TRP A 20 -8.71 9.51 -9.09
C TRP A 20 -8.36 9.47 -10.59
N SER A 21 -7.49 10.33 -11.09
CA SER A 21 -7.04 10.26 -12.49
C SER A 21 -6.13 9.06 -12.80
N ILE A 22 -5.65 8.32 -11.79
CA ILE A 22 -4.77 7.15 -11.99
C ILE A 22 -5.55 5.83 -12.04
N THR A 23 -6.85 5.80 -11.71
CA THR A 23 -7.62 4.54 -11.69
C THR A 23 -8.23 4.14 -13.04
N LYS A 24 -8.12 4.96 -14.08
CA LYS A 24 -8.73 4.65 -15.40
C LYS A 24 -7.76 4.17 -16.47
N GLU A 25 -6.46 4.41 -16.31
CA GLU A 25 -5.44 3.84 -17.18
C GLU A 25 -4.60 2.90 -16.32
N HIS A 26 -4.80 1.58 -16.48
CA HIS A 26 -3.80 0.60 -16.05
C HIS A 26 -2.46 1.15 -16.53
N ALA A 27 -1.55 1.46 -15.60
CA ALA A 27 -0.19 1.85 -15.94
C ALA A 27 0.68 0.57 -15.95
N PRO A 28 0.72 -0.19 -17.07
CA PRO A 28 1.53 -1.40 -17.13
C PRO A 28 3.00 -1.05 -16.88
N GLY A 29 3.68 -1.87 -16.10
CA GLY A 29 5.10 -1.68 -15.77
C GLY A 29 5.40 -0.90 -14.50
N ILE A 30 4.39 -0.43 -13.75
CA ILE A 30 4.61 0.09 -12.39
C ILE A 30 4.99 -1.07 -11.47
N ARG A 31 6.19 -0.99 -10.90
CA ARG A 31 6.78 -1.98 -9.99
C ARG A 31 7.03 -1.42 -8.60
N GLU A 32 7.09 -0.10 -8.47
CA GLU A 32 7.27 0.58 -7.20
C GLU A 32 6.07 1.47 -6.92
N LEU A 33 5.48 1.33 -5.74
CA LEU A 33 4.35 2.14 -5.31
C LEU A 33 4.63 2.72 -3.93
N THR A 34 4.46 4.03 -3.78
CA THR A 34 4.47 4.71 -2.49
C THR A 34 3.07 5.24 -2.21
N ILE A 35 2.48 4.88 -1.08
CA ILE A 35 1.19 5.39 -0.60
C ILE A 35 1.45 6.14 0.70
N THR A 36 1.13 7.43 0.73
CA THR A 36 1.32 8.30 1.90
C THR A 36 -0.02 8.89 2.33
N ALA A 37 -0.41 8.71 3.59
CA ALA A 37 -1.58 9.39 4.16
C ALA A 37 -1.16 10.57 5.04
N SER A 38 -1.84 11.70 4.88
CA SER A 38 -1.63 12.89 5.70
C SER A 38 -1.90 12.64 7.19
N THR A 39 -1.09 13.29 8.04
CA THR A 39 -1.20 13.24 9.52
C THR A 39 -2.16 14.30 10.09
N LEU A 40 -2.82 15.10 9.25
CA LEU A 40 -3.77 16.12 9.73
C LEU A 40 -4.85 15.47 10.59
N GLN A 41 -4.91 15.91 11.85
CA GLN A 41 -5.69 15.29 12.91
C GLN A 41 -7.18 15.52 12.68
N GLY A 42 -7.85 14.50 12.14
CA GLY A 42 -9.29 14.35 12.12
C GLY A 42 -9.62 12.88 12.31
N THR A 43 -10.29 12.54 13.42
CA THR A 43 -10.55 11.15 13.84
C THR A 43 -11.50 10.37 12.91
N ALA A 44 -12.21 11.05 12.01
CA ALA A 44 -13.37 10.47 11.35
C ALA A 44 -13.07 9.55 10.15
N LEU A 45 -11.85 9.52 9.60
CA LEU A 45 -11.64 9.05 8.21
C LEU A 45 -10.51 8.02 8.03
N ILE A 46 -10.09 7.31 9.08
CA ILE A 46 -9.05 6.25 8.98
C ILE A 46 -9.51 5.13 8.04
N ALA A 47 -10.78 4.71 8.12
CA ALA A 47 -11.32 3.66 7.27
C ALA A 47 -11.34 4.06 5.79
N GLU A 48 -11.61 5.33 5.49
CA GLU A 48 -11.62 5.85 4.11
C GLU A 48 -10.22 5.89 3.51
N ASP A 49 -9.22 6.38 4.24
CA ASP A 49 -7.81 6.35 3.79
C ASP A 49 -7.35 4.91 3.50
N ILE A 50 -7.70 3.97 4.38
CA ILE A 50 -7.40 2.55 4.17
C ILE A 50 -8.07 2.06 2.89
N ASN A 51 -9.36 2.36 2.71
CA ASN A 51 -10.11 1.93 1.52
C ASN A 51 -9.48 2.50 0.23
N ILE A 52 -9.09 3.78 0.23
CA ILE A 52 -8.40 4.41 -0.91
C ILE A 52 -7.07 3.69 -1.19
N ALA A 53 -6.28 3.38 -0.16
CA ALA A 53 -5.02 2.66 -0.31
C ALA A 53 -5.23 1.23 -0.88
N ILE A 54 -6.28 0.53 -0.46
CA ILE A 54 -6.62 -0.81 -0.96
C ILE A 54 -7.04 -0.73 -2.43
N LEU A 55 -7.93 0.18 -2.79
CA LEU A 55 -8.37 0.41 -4.17
C LEU A 55 -7.18 0.73 -5.09
N ALA A 56 -6.23 1.52 -4.60
CA ALA A 56 -4.99 1.79 -5.33
C ALA A 56 -4.18 0.52 -5.56
N LEU A 57 -3.96 -0.29 -4.52
CA LEU A 57 -3.18 -1.54 -4.62
C LEU A 57 -3.84 -2.56 -5.57
N GLN A 58 -5.17 -2.62 -5.60
CA GLN A 58 -5.92 -3.47 -6.52
C GLN A 58 -5.66 -3.14 -8.00
N ALA A 59 -5.34 -1.87 -8.30
CA ALA A 59 -5.05 -1.41 -9.66
C ALA A 59 -3.67 -1.84 -10.19
N PHE A 60 -2.74 -2.29 -9.33
CA PHE A 60 -1.35 -2.57 -9.72
C PHE A 60 -0.92 -4.01 -9.42
N LYS A 61 -0.91 -4.85 -10.47
CA LYS A 61 -0.57 -6.29 -10.35
C LYS A 61 0.92 -6.61 -10.37
N GLU A 62 1.76 -5.64 -10.74
CA GLU A 62 3.19 -5.85 -10.97
C GLU A 62 4.09 -5.28 -9.87
N ILE A 63 3.52 -4.89 -8.73
CA ILE A 63 4.29 -4.27 -7.65
C ILE A 63 5.30 -5.25 -7.06
N GLU A 64 6.56 -4.85 -7.11
CA GLU A 64 7.72 -5.50 -6.51
C GLU A 64 8.13 -4.79 -5.21
N SER A 65 7.95 -3.47 -5.13
CA SER A 65 8.29 -2.64 -3.97
C SER A 65 7.11 -1.76 -3.55
N LEU A 66 6.67 -1.89 -2.31
CA LEU A 66 5.59 -1.09 -1.73
C LEU A 66 6.10 -0.28 -0.55
N THR A 67 5.86 1.02 -0.55
CA THR A 67 6.06 1.90 0.62
C THR A 67 4.72 2.38 1.13
N ILE A 68 4.42 2.12 2.39
CA ILE A 68 3.24 2.66 3.08
C ILE A 68 3.74 3.64 4.14
N SER A 69 3.28 4.89 4.05
CA SER A 69 3.67 5.97 4.95
C SER A 69 2.46 6.60 5.62
N GLY A 70 2.57 6.79 6.93
CA GLY A 70 1.60 7.53 7.75
C GLY A 70 0.77 6.64 8.67
N TYR A 71 0.55 7.14 9.89
CA TYR A 71 -0.15 6.43 10.97
C TYR A 71 -1.55 5.94 10.60
N ARG A 72 -2.27 6.68 9.75
CA ARG A 72 -3.63 6.34 9.33
C ARG A 72 -3.70 5.07 8.46
N LEU A 73 -2.59 4.67 7.83
CA LEU A 73 -2.52 3.44 7.01
C LEU A 73 -2.09 2.20 7.79
N ARG A 74 -1.94 2.28 9.12
CA ARG A 74 -1.56 1.13 9.97
C ARG A 74 -2.45 -0.10 9.73
N GLY A 75 -3.75 0.11 9.51
CA GLY A 75 -4.72 -0.95 9.26
C GLY A 75 -4.59 -1.63 7.88
N CYS A 76 -3.92 -1.00 6.91
CA CYS A 76 -3.72 -1.59 5.58
C CYS A 76 -2.90 -2.88 5.67
N LEU A 77 -1.93 -2.97 6.57
CA LEU A 77 -1.03 -4.12 6.68
C LEU A 77 -1.72 -5.44 7.03
N SER A 78 -2.81 -5.37 7.81
CA SER A 78 -3.65 -6.53 8.08
C SER A 78 -4.50 -6.97 6.88
N LEU A 79 -4.76 -6.05 5.95
CA LEU A 79 -5.55 -6.29 4.75
C LEU A 79 -4.69 -6.63 3.54
N LEU A 80 -3.40 -6.28 3.54
CA LEU A 80 -2.48 -6.59 2.44
C LEU A 80 -2.52 -8.05 1.95
N PRO A 81 -2.53 -9.07 2.81
CA PRO A 81 -2.49 -10.45 2.34
C PRO A 81 -3.85 -11.00 1.88
N THR A 82 -4.92 -10.20 1.78
CA THR A 82 -6.24 -10.66 1.28
C THR A 82 -6.22 -10.97 -0.21
N ASP A 83 -7.15 -11.80 -0.69
CA ASP A 83 -7.23 -12.27 -2.08
C ASP A 83 -7.44 -11.16 -3.11
N ASP A 84 -7.98 -10.04 -2.66
CA ASP A 84 -8.27 -8.92 -3.53
C ASP A 84 -7.02 -8.12 -3.91
N ILE A 85 -5.89 -8.28 -3.22
CA ILE A 85 -4.69 -7.48 -3.47
C ILE A 85 -3.61 -8.29 -4.21
N PRO A 86 -3.23 -7.88 -5.43
CA PRO A 86 -2.29 -8.63 -6.26
C PRO A 86 -0.83 -8.42 -5.85
N LEU A 87 -0.42 -8.97 -4.70
CA LEU A 87 0.94 -8.86 -4.15
C LEU A 87 1.88 -10.02 -4.54
N SER A 88 1.54 -10.81 -5.56
CA SER A 88 2.30 -12.01 -5.95
C SER A 88 3.75 -11.71 -6.36
N ARG A 89 4.04 -10.48 -6.77
CA ARG A 89 5.38 -10.02 -7.17
C ARG A 89 6.12 -9.24 -6.09
N LEU A 90 5.47 -8.94 -4.97
CA LEU A 90 6.03 -8.11 -3.91
C LEU A 90 7.25 -8.79 -3.29
N THR A 91 8.38 -8.09 -3.26
CA THR A 91 9.63 -8.54 -2.62
C THR A 91 10.03 -7.63 -1.47
N ARG A 92 9.60 -6.36 -1.49
CA ARG A 92 9.92 -5.37 -0.46
C ARG A 92 8.68 -4.60 -0.01
N LEU A 93 8.53 -4.49 1.30
CA LEU A 93 7.57 -3.63 1.98
C LEU A 93 8.31 -2.68 2.92
N THR A 94 8.25 -1.38 2.64
CA THR A 94 8.74 -0.31 3.52
C THR A 94 7.55 0.30 4.26
N ILE A 95 7.68 0.43 5.58
CA ILE A 95 6.68 0.99 6.46
C ILE A 95 7.29 2.23 7.12
N VAL A 96 6.67 3.38 6.92
CA VAL A 96 7.13 4.67 7.47
C VAL A 96 6.03 5.26 8.33
N ASP A 97 6.33 5.65 9.57
CA ASP A 97 5.38 6.34 10.45
C ASP A 97 4.04 5.61 10.74
N CYS A 98 3.91 4.31 10.46
CA CYS A 98 2.65 3.56 10.65
C CYS A 98 2.46 2.96 12.06
N ARG A 99 3.46 3.04 12.96
CA ARG A 99 3.44 2.43 14.32
C ARG A 99 2.85 1.01 14.35
N VAL A 100 3.55 0.06 13.74
CA VAL A 100 3.07 -1.32 13.55
C VAL A 100 3.60 -2.22 14.67
N SER A 101 2.77 -3.16 15.15
CA SER A 101 3.23 -4.14 16.14
C SER A 101 3.84 -5.37 15.47
N ASP A 102 4.79 -6.02 16.16
CA ASP A 102 5.43 -7.26 15.70
C ASP A 102 4.43 -8.36 15.36
N THR A 103 3.32 -8.45 16.08
CA THR A 103 2.24 -9.41 15.80
C THR A 103 1.65 -9.20 14.41
N VAL A 104 1.44 -7.96 13.98
CA VAL A 104 0.92 -7.66 12.63
C VAL A 104 1.96 -8.04 11.57
N LEU A 105 3.23 -7.72 11.80
CA LEU A 105 4.33 -8.06 10.88
C LEU A 105 4.51 -9.57 10.72
N LYS A 106 4.43 -10.33 11.83
CA LYS A 106 4.47 -11.80 11.81
C LYS A 106 3.30 -12.38 11.02
N LYS A 107 2.08 -11.89 11.26
CA LYS A 107 0.89 -12.32 10.50
C LYS A 107 1.04 -12.05 9.01
N PHE A 108 1.50 -10.84 8.64
CA PHE A 108 1.76 -10.49 7.24
C PHE A 108 2.78 -11.43 6.59
N ARG A 109 3.94 -11.65 7.21
CA ARG A 109 4.97 -12.57 6.69
C ARG A 109 4.43 -13.99 6.50
N SER A 110 3.74 -14.53 7.50
CA SER A 110 3.15 -15.87 7.41
C SER A 110 2.15 -15.97 6.26
N ALA A 111 1.30 -14.95 6.07
CA ALA A 111 0.32 -14.95 5.01
C ALA A 111 0.96 -14.83 3.61
N MET A 112 1.96 -13.94 3.44
CA MET A 112 2.72 -13.84 2.19
C MET A 112 3.43 -15.15 1.83
N LYS A 113 4.05 -15.80 2.82
CA LYS A 113 4.70 -17.10 2.63
C LYS A 113 3.70 -18.20 2.27
N ALA A 114 2.57 -18.28 2.97
CA ALA A 114 1.55 -19.30 2.72
C ALA A 114 0.91 -19.15 1.32
N LYS A 115 0.62 -17.92 0.92
CA LYS A 115 -0.16 -17.64 -0.29
C LYS A 115 0.69 -17.46 -1.55
N HIS A 116 1.86 -16.85 -1.41
CA HIS A 116 2.72 -16.48 -2.54
C HIS A 116 4.05 -17.23 -2.54
N GLN A 117 4.28 -18.13 -1.57
CA GLN A 117 5.49 -18.94 -1.44
C GLN A 117 6.78 -18.11 -1.49
N ARG A 118 6.73 -16.90 -0.90
CA ARG A 118 7.79 -15.93 -1.00
C ARG A 118 8.00 -15.18 0.32
N ASP A 119 9.26 -14.93 0.62
CA ASP A 119 9.65 -14.04 1.71
C ASP A 119 9.67 -12.59 1.20
N VAL A 120 9.12 -11.69 2.02
CA VAL A 120 9.08 -10.24 1.76
C VAL A 120 10.02 -9.57 2.75
N GLU A 121 10.97 -8.79 2.24
CA GLU A 121 11.80 -7.90 3.03
C GLU A 121 10.92 -6.80 3.63
N ILE A 122 10.96 -6.63 4.95
CA ILE A 122 10.21 -5.57 5.64
C ILE A 122 11.19 -4.61 6.28
N ILE A 123 11.08 -3.33 5.90
CA ILE A 123 11.88 -2.22 6.43
C ILE A 123 10.94 -1.30 7.21
N ILE A 124 11.31 -0.93 8.43
CA ILE A 124 10.54 -0.01 9.28
C ILE A 124 11.38 1.25 9.50
N GLN A 125 10.79 2.42 9.26
CA GLN A 125 11.42 3.73 9.38
C GLN A 125 10.57 4.67 10.24
#